data_AF-A0A9E6B726-F1
#
_entry.id   AF-A0A9E6B726-F1
#
_cell.length_a   1.000
_cell.length_b   1.000
_cell.length_c   1.000
_cell.angle_alpha   90.00
_cell.angle_beta   90.00
_cell.angle_gamma   90.00
#
_symmetry.space_group_name_H-M   'P 1'
#
loop_
_entity.id
_entity.type
_entity.pdbx_description
1 polymer ?
#
loop_
_entity_poly.entity_id
_entity_poly.type
_entity_poly.pdbx_seq_one_letter_code
_entity_poly.pdbx_strand_id
1 'polypeptide(L)'
;MHVKGIVKISSKEDTAQLVRNMSAKYAADLLEKHDIMSPEIIDKLSGAIIGLSIEISEIQAKFKRGQHSKIDDQQACPTYYRTVSTTMPCN
;
A
#
# COMPACT_ATOMS: atom_id res chain seq x y z
N MET A 1 11.59 -0.34 -3.15
CA MET A 1 11.86 0.71 -2.15
C MET A 1 12.11 0.02 -0.83
N HIS A 2 13.21 0.32 -0.16
CA HIS A 2 13.51 -0.22 1.17
C HIS A 2 13.49 0.93 2.17
N VAL A 3 12.86 0.71 3.32
CA VAL A 3 12.71 1.70 4.39
C VAL A 3 13.27 1.09 5.66
N LYS A 4 14.12 1.83 6.37
CA LYS A 4 14.62 1.49 7.70
C LYS A 4 14.09 2.49 8.71
N GLY A 5 13.94 2.04 9.94
CA GLY A 5 13.38 2.86 11.00
C GLY A 5 13.30 2.11 12.32
N ILE A 6 12.72 2.78 13.30
CA ILE A 6 12.48 2.24 14.63
C ILE A 6 11.00 1.84 14.72
N VAL A 7 10.75 0.61 15.17
CA VAL A 7 9.39 0.11 15.38
C VAL A 7 8.84 0.66 16.69
N LYS A 8 7.62 1.20 16.64
CA LYS A 8 6.84 1.60 17.81
C LYS A 8 5.53 0.84 17.83
N ILE A 9 5.18 0.32 19.00
CA ILE A 9 3.89 -0.29 19.26
C ILE A 9 2.87 0.82 19.48
N SER A 10 1.73 0.72 18.82
CA SER A 10 0.63 1.67 18.91
C SER A 10 -0.28 1.36 20.10
N SER A 11 -0.93 2.40 20.64
CA SER A 11 -2.01 2.23 21.62
C SER A 11 -3.23 1.55 21.01
N LYS A 12 -4.21 1.16 21.84
CA LYS A 12 -5.47 0.56 21.35
C LYS A 12 -6.24 1.57 20.48
N GLU A 13 -6.30 2.82 20.92
CA GLU A 13 -6.96 3.93 20.23
C GLU A 13 -6.31 4.20 18.87
N ASP A 14 -4.98 4.27 18.84
CA ASP A 14 -4.22 4.47 17.59
C ASP A 14 -4.39 3.28 16.64
N THR A 15 -4.46 2.07 17.17
CA THR A 15 -4.67 0.85 16.39
C THR A 15 -6.06 0.84 15.76
N ALA A 16 -7.10 1.23 16.50
CA ALA A 16 -8.45 1.34 15.96
C ALA A 16 -8.53 2.40 14.85
N GLN A 17 -7.85 3.53 15.02
CA GLN A 17 -7.79 4.56 13.99
C GLN A 17 -7.00 4.10 12.74
N LEU A 18 -5.91 3.34 12.94
CA LEU A 18 -5.14 2.76 11.85
C LEU A 18 -5.98 1.80 10.99
N VAL A 19 -6.79 0.95 11.62
CA VAL A 19 -7.72 0.04 10.92
C VAL A 19 -8.73 0.82 10.08
N ARG A 20 -9.31 1.90 10.62
CA ARG A 20 -10.24 2.77 9.88
C ARG A 20 -9.56 3.38 8.66
N ASN A 21 -8.35 3.93 8.84
CA ASN A 21 -7.59 4.55 7.75
C ASN A 21 -7.21 3.55 6.66
N MET A 22 -6.82 2.33 7.02
CA MET A 22 -6.54 1.25 6.07
C MET A 22 -7.78 0.87 5.27
N SER A 23 -8.92 0.75 5.95
CA SER A 23 -10.19 0.40 5.33
C SER A 23 -10.62 1.48 4.34
N ALA A 24 -10.51 2.76 4.71
CA ALA A 24 -10.76 3.87 3.80
C ALA A 24 -9.89 3.84 2.54
N LYS A 25 -8.63 3.43 2.67
CA LYS A 25 -7.68 3.42 1.55
C LYS A 25 -7.85 2.25 0.58
N TYR A 26 -8.13 1.06 1.10
CA TYR A 26 -8.10 -0.18 0.30
C TYR A 26 -9.48 -0.83 0.10
N ALA A 27 -10.48 -0.44 0.90
CA ALA A 27 -11.82 -0.99 0.87
C ALA A 27 -12.84 0.06 1.33
N ALA A 28 -12.92 1.19 0.61
CA ALA A 28 -13.81 2.30 0.98
C ALA A 28 -15.27 1.85 1.12
N ASP A 29 -15.73 0.94 0.25
CA ASP A 29 -17.08 0.37 0.27
C ASP A 29 -17.39 -0.43 1.55
N LEU A 30 -16.38 -0.86 2.31
CA LEU A 30 -16.58 -1.54 3.60
C LEU A 30 -17.03 -0.57 4.70
N LEU A 31 -16.67 0.72 4.58
CA LEU A 31 -17.07 1.74 5.56
C LEU A 31 -18.55 2.12 5.45
N GLU A 32 -19.14 1.98 4.26
CA GLU A 32 -20.57 2.21 4.03
C GLU A 32 -21.42 1.03 4.54
N LYS A 33 -20.82 -0.16 4.63
CA LYS A 33 -21.47 -1.38 5.14
C LYS A 33 -21.28 -1.49 6.66
N HIS A 34 -22.06 -0.69 7.39
CA HIS A 34 -22.11 -0.67 8.85
C HIS A 34 -22.40 -2.03 9.52
N ASP A 35 -22.94 -2.99 8.77
CA ASP A 35 -23.18 -4.36 9.22
C ASP A 35 -21.87 -5.17 9.37
N ILE A 36 -20.83 -4.84 8.59
CA ILE A 36 -19.54 -5.54 8.59
C ILE A 36 -18.50 -4.78 9.44
N MET A 37 -18.56 -3.44 9.43
CA MET A 37 -17.70 -2.56 10.23
C MET A 37 -18.51 -1.77 11.26
N SER A 38 -19.21 -2.48 12.14
CA SER A 38 -19.85 -1.84 13.29
C SER A 38 -18.77 -1.38 14.31
N PRO A 39 -19.04 -0.34 15.10
CA PRO A 39 -18.12 0.13 16.13
C PRO A 39 -17.70 -0.97 17.12
N GLU A 40 -18.62 -1.89 17.45
CA GLU A 40 -18.37 -3.02 18.36
C GLU A 40 -17.44 -4.07 17.75
N ILE A 41 -17.57 -4.35 16.46
CA ILE A 41 -16.70 -5.29 15.74
C ILE A 41 -15.28 -4.72 15.67
N ILE A 42 -15.16 -3.42 15.36
CA ILE A 42 -13.86 -2.73 15.32
C ILE A 42 -13.21 -2.73 16.70
N ASP A 43 -13.97 -2.45 17.77
CA ASP A 43 -13.40 -2.47 19.13
C ASP A 43 -12.92 -3.87 19.54
N LYS A 44 -13.70 -4.92 19.27
CA LYS A 44 -13.29 -6.31 19.51
C LYS A 44 -12.05 -6.70 18.72
N LEU A 45 -12.01 -6.39 17.43
CA LEU A 45 -10.84 -6.70 16.58
C LEU A 45 -9.60 -5.92 17.03
N SER A 46 -9.76 -4.65 17.40
CA SER A 46 -8.66 -3.81 17.88
C SER A 46 -8.04 -4.30 19.20
N GLY A 47 -8.79 -5.04 20.02
CA GLY A 47 -8.25 -5.73 21.20
C GLY A 47 -7.47 -7.02 20.87
N ALA A 48 -7.70 -7.61 19.69
CA ALA A 48 -7.03 -8.84 19.25
C ALA A 48 -5.78 -8.58 18.39
N ILE A 49 -5.57 -7.35 17.92
CA ILE A 49 -4.44 -6.97 17.08
C ILE A 49 -3.60 -5.87 17.76
N ILE A 50 -2.34 -5.78 17.35
CA ILE A 50 -1.42 -4.74 17.81
C ILE A 50 -1.04 -3.88 16.61
N GLY A 51 -1.29 -2.58 16.69
CA GLY A 51 -0.80 -1.63 15.70
C GLY A 51 0.71 -1.46 15.81
N LEU A 52 1.37 -1.41 14.66
CA LEU A 52 2.80 -1.13 14.56
C LEU A 52 2.99 0.09 13.67
N SER A 53 3.87 0.98 14.10
CA SER A 53 4.33 2.11 13.30
C SER A 53 5.86 2.07 13.18
N ILE A 54 6.38 2.57 12.07
CA ILE A 54 7.83 2.67 11.85
C ILE A 54 8.16 4.15 11.76
N GLU A 55 8.93 4.64 12.72
CA GLU A 55 9.56 5.95 12.60
C GLU A 55 10.72 5.83 11.62
N ILE A 56 10.55 6.45 10.45
CA ILE A 56 11.46 6.29 9.32
C ILE A 56 12.78 7.03 9.61
N SER A 57 13.89 6.30 9.55
CA SER A 57 15.24 6.87 9.64
C SER A 57 15.94 6.95 8.28
N GLU A 58 15.67 6.00 7.39
CA GLU A 58 16.31 5.94 6.08
C GLU A 58 15.36 5.39 5.01
N ILE A 59 15.36 6.00 3.84
CA ILE A 59 14.65 5.50 2.65
C ILE A 59 15.67 5.29 1.54
N GLN A 60 15.75 4.06 1.04
CA GLN A 60 16.55 3.70 -0.13
C GLN A 60 15.62 3.29 -1.28
N ALA A 61 15.57 4.10 -2.34
CA ALA A 61 14.86 3.77 -3.56
C ALA A 61 15.85 3.55 -4.70
N LYS A 62 15.83 2.35 -5.30
CA LYS A 62 16.55 2.08 -6.55
C LYS A 62 15.53 2.06 -7.69
N PHE A 63 15.63 3.01 -8.60
CA PHE A 63 14.84 3.05 -9.82
C PHE A 63 15.72 2.79 -11.03
N LYS A 64 15.79 1.53 -11.49
CA LYS A 64 16.53 1.15 -12.69
C LYS A 64 15.56 1.15 -13.88
N ARG A 65 15.37 2.30 -14.54
CA ARG A 65 14.48 2.45 -15.71
C ARG A 65 15.21 2.30 -17.06
N GLY A 66 16.26 1.49 -17.15
CA GLY A 66 17.07 1.38 -18.38
C GLY A 66 17.81 2.68 -18.75
N GLN A 67 17.97 3.61 -17.82
CA GLN A 67 18.53 4.95 -18.02
C GLN A 67 19.99 4.97 -18.52
N HIS A 68 20.67 3.84 -18.42
CA HIS A 68 22.04 3.62 -18.91
C HIS A 68 22.09 3.01 -20.32
N SER A 69 20.96 2.64 -20.92
CA SER A 69 20.89 2.15 -22.30
C SER A 69 20.93 3.32 -23.29
N LYS A 70 21.24 3.06 -24.56
CA LYS A 70 21.23 4.10 -25.60
C LYS A 70 19.82 4.66 -25.77
N ILE A 71 19.70 5.92 -26.20
CA ILE A 71 18.41 6.64 -26.31
C ILE A 71 17.40 5.85 -27.17
N ASP A 72 17.85 5.23 -28.26
CA ASP A 72 17.00 4.40 -29.13
C ASP A 72 16.39 3.19 -28.39
N ASP A 73 17.17 2.53 -27.52
CA ASP A 73 16.69 1.41 -26.70
C ASP A 73 15.71 1.89 -25.61
N GLN A 74 15.92 3.10 -25.09
CA GLN A 74 15.02 3.71 -24.10
C GLN A 74 13.68 4.15 -24.68
N GLN A 75 13.59 4.43 -25.99
CA GLN A 75 12.34 4.79 -26.68
C GLN A 75 11.56 3.55 -27.17
N ALA A 76 12.26 2.50 -27.58
CA ALA A 76 11.65 1.24 -27.97
C ALA A 76 10.97 0.52 -26.79
N CYS A 77 11.58 0.58 -25.59
CA CYS A 77 11.13 -0.11 -24.39
C CYS A 77 9.71 0.31 -23.92
N PRO A 78 9.37 1.60 -23.71
CA PRO A 78 8.02 2.06 -23.37
C PRO A 78 6.98 1.72 -24.44
N THR A 79 7.36 1.82 -25.72
CA THR A 79 6.49 1.53 -26.86
C THR A 79 6.10 0.04 -26.91
N TYR A 80 7.05 -0.85 -26.57
CA TYR A 80 6.77 -2.28 -26.41
C TYR A 80 5.79 -2.55 -25.27
N TYR A 81 6.05 -2.06 -24.05
CA TYR A 81 5.16 -2.31 -22.90
C TYR A 81 3.74 -1.75 -23.10
N ARG A 82 3.59 -0.64 -23.83
CA ARG A 82 2.28 -0.08 -24.19
C ARG A 82 1.50 -0.99 -25.14
N THR A 83 2.20 -1.67 -26.04
CA THR A 83 1.56 -2.55 -27.04
C THR A 83 1.11 -3.86 -26.39
N VAL A 84 1.92 -4.43 -25.50
CA VAL A 84 1.60 -5.69 -24.80
C VAL A 84 0.50 -5.53 -23.75
N SER A 85 0.39 -4.36 -23.09
CA SER A 85 -0.71 -4.09 -22.14
C SER A 85 -2.07 -3.90 -22.81
N THR A 86 -2.10 -3.67 -24.12
CA THR A 86 -3.33 -3.40 -24.89
C THR A 86 -3.82 -4.65 -25.65
N THR A 87 -3.03 -5.73 -25.70
CA THR A 87 -3.35 -6.96 -26.43
C THR A 87 -3.67 -8.18 -25.56
N MET A 88 -3.80 -8.03 -24.24
CA MET A 88 -4.37 -9.08 -23.38
C MET A 88 -5.86 -8.78 -23.12
N PRO A 89 -6.80 -9.39 -23.86
CA PRO A 89 -8.17 -9.50 -23.36
C PRO A 89 -8.15 -10.38 -22.11
N CYS A 90 -8.66 -9.84 -21.01
CA CYS A 90 -9.06 -10.66 -19.87
C CYS A 90 -10.12 -11.65 -20.37
N ASN A 91 -9.76 -12.94 -20.44
CA ASN A 91 -10.72 -14.04 -20.41
C ASN A 91 -10.98 -14.42 -18.96
#